data_AF-A0A2M8E424-F1
#
_entry.id   AF-A0A2M8E424-F1
#
_cell.length_a   1.000
_cell.length_b   1.000
_cell.length_c   1.000
_cell.angle_alpha   90.00
_cell.angle_beta   90.00
_cell.angle_gamma   90.00
#
_symmetry.space_group_name_H-M   'P 1'
#
loop_
_entity.id
_entity.type
_entity.pdbx_description
1 polymer ?
#
loop_
_entity_poly.entity_id
_entity_poly.type
_entity_poly.pdbx_seq_one_letter_code
_entity_poly.pdbx_strand_id
1 'polypeptide(L)'
;MLHFSEGATLGVTWSQDGLQVQLSKPITSDASTAAHRPTKRQLDYLMFIRKYLTRYGRAPAESDIERHFLVSAPSVNQMMQMLERRGFITRQAGVPRSARICIDLDSQT
;
A
#
# COMPACT_ATOMS: atom_id res chain seq x y z
N MET A 1 33.35 3.16 -7.84
CA MET A 1 32.53 2.10 -7.23
C MET A 1 31.09 2.32 -7.68
N LEU A 2 30.49 1.36 -8.41
CA LEU A 2 29.10 1.47 -8.85
C LEU A 2 28.20 0.94 -7.74
N HIS A 3 27.34 1.80 -7.18
CA HIS A 3 26.36 1.42 -6.19
C HIS A 3 25.04 1.07 -6.89
N PHE A 4 24.56 -0.16 -6.68
CA PHE A 4 23.23 -0.59 -7.10
C PHE A 4 22.31 -0.64 -5.88
N SER A 5 21.09 -0.10 -5.99
CA SER A 5 20.02 -0.34 -5.02
C SER A 5 19.48 -1.77 -5.17
N GLU A 6 18.97 -2.37 -4.09
CA GLU A 6 18.43 -3.74 -4.14
C GLU A 6 17.48 -3.95 -5.33
N GLY A 7 17.77 -4.96 -6.16
CA GLY A 7 16.94 -5.36 -7.30
C GLY A 7 17.18 -4.61 -8.62
N ALA A 8 18.13 -3.68 -8.71
CA ALA A 8 18.51 -3.06 -9.98
C ALA A 8 19.40 -4.00 -10.82
N THR A 9 19.04 -4.25 -12.08
CA THR A 9 19.84 -5.06 -13.00
C THR A 9 20.45 -4.18 -14.09
N LEU A 10 21.75 -4.32 -14.28
CA LEU A 10 22.48 -3.73 -15.40
C LEU A 10 22.63 -4.78 -16.51
N GLY A 11 21.95 -4.58 -17.63
CA GLY A 11 22.18 -5.37 -18.83
C GLY A 11 23.26 -4.71 -19.68
N VAL A 12 24.34 -5.42 -19.99
CA VAL A 12 25.36 -4.97 -20.93
C VAL A 12 25.36 -5.93 -22.10
N THR A 13 25.06 -5.43 -23.29
CA THR A 13 25.01 -6.21 -24.53
C THR A 13 25.88 -5.56 -25.59
N TRP A 14 26.44 -6.37 -26.48
CA TRP A 14 27.17 -5.89 -27.65
C TRP A 14 26.20 -5.87 -28.84
N SER A 15 26.02 -4.73 -29.52
CA SER A 15 25.26 -4.60 -30.77
C SER A 15 26.16 -4.19 -31.93
N GLN A 16 25.71 -4.35 -33.18
CA GLN A 16 26.51 -4.01 -34.36
C GLN A 16 27.00 -2.55 -34.39
N ASP A 17 26.34 -1.64 -33.65
CA ASP A 17 26.68 -0.23 -33.54
C ASP A 17 27.46 0.13 -32.26
N GLY A 18 27.81 -0.83 -31.41
CA GLY A 18 28.58 -0.58 -30.20
C GLY A 18 28.11 -1.34 -28.96
N LEU A 19 28.76 -1.02 -27.84
CA LEU A 19 28.35 -1.49 -26.52
C LEU A 19 27.07 -0.77 -26.09
N GLN A 20 26.00 -1.52 -25.86
CA GLN A 20 24.74 -1.00 -25.34
C GLN A 20 24.62 -1.34 -23.86
N VAL A 21 24.26 -0.33 -23.07
CA VAL A 21 24.05 -0.47 -21.62
C VAL A 21 22.60 -0.15 -21.33
N GLN A 22 21.86 -1.14 -20.84
CA GLN A 22 20.47 -0.99 -20.46
C GLN A 22 20.34 -1.05 -18.93
N LEU A 23 19.93 0.07 -18.34
CA LEU A 23 19.57 0.13 -16.94
C LEU A 23 18.08 -0.18 -16.79
N SER A 24 17.77 -1.34 -16.24
CA SER A 24 16.41 -1.67 -15.82
C SER A 24 16.27 -1.28 -14.36
N LYS A 25 15.45 -0.27 -14.06
CA LYS A 25 14.89 -0.18 -12.71
C LYS A 25 14.11 -1.48 -12.48
N PRO A 26 14.07 -2.06 -11.27
CA PRO A 26 13.12 -3.11 -11.01
C PRO A 26 11.75 -2.53 -11.39
N ILE A 27 11.18 -3.03 -12.48
CA ILE A 27 9.74 -3.01 -12.66
C ILE A 27 9.31 -3.85 -11.47
N THR A 28 8.91 -3.20 -10.38
CA THR A 28 8.25 -3.88 -9.26
C THR A 28 7.24 -4.78 -9.91
N SER A 29 7.52 -6.08 -9.83
CA SER A 29 7.06 -7.03 -10.82
C SER A 29 5.55 -6.93 -10.94
N ASP A 30 5.09 -6.63 -12.15
CA ASP A 30 3.69 -6.65 -12.58
C ASP A 30 3.10 -8.08 -12.57
N ALA A 31 3.72 -8.99 -11.82
CA ALA A 31 3.22 -10.31 -11.47
C ALA A 31 2.55 -10.33 -10.08
N SER A 32 2.62 -9.23 -9.32
CA SER A 32 1.96 -9.09 -8.00
C SER A 32 0.67 -8.27 -8.03
N THR A 33 0.33 -7.66 -9.15
CA THR A 33 -0.75 -6.67 -9.28
C THR A 33 -2.15 -7.26 -9.07
N ALA A 34 -2.33 -8.57 -9.29
CA ALA A 34 -3.57 -9.27 -8.98
C ALA A 34 -3.74 -9.56 -7.46
N ALA A 35 -2.63 -9.81 -6.74
CA ALA A 35 -2.63 -10.07 -5.30
C ALA A 35 -2.72 -8.80 -4.44
N HIS A 36 -2.41 -7.64 -5.03
CA HIS A 36 -2.42 -6.33 -4.36
C HIS A 36 -3.74 -5.57 -4.50
N ARG A 37 -4.78 -6.14 -5.12
CA ARG A 37 -6.07 -5.48 -5.21
C ARG A 37 -6.87 -5.67 -3.91
N PRO A 38 -7.31 -4.59 -3.24
CA PRO A 38 -8.19 -4.72 -2.09
C PRO A 38 -9.52 -5.31 -2.52
N THR A 39 -10.09 -6.17 -1.68
CA THR A 39 -11.48 -6.62 -1.88
C THR A 39 -12.43 -5.43 -1.71
N LYS A 40 -13.68 -5.53 -2.20
CA LYS A 40 -14.68 -4.46 -2.03
C LYS A 40 -14.79 -3.98 -0.58
N ARG A 41 -14.84 -4.90 0.39
CA ARG A 41 -14.91 -4.55 1.82
C ARG A 41 -13.65 -3.88 2.33
N GLN A 42 -12.47 -4.29 1.85
CA GLN A 42 -11.21 -3.64 2.21
C GLN A 42 -11.12 -2.24 1.62
N LEU A 43 -11.57 -2.07 0.37
CA LEU A 43 -11.63 -0.79 -0.30
C LEU A 43 -12.56 0.18 0.45
N ASP A 44 -13.73 -0.26 0.92
CA ASP A 44 -14.63 0.57 1.73
C ASP A 44 -13.93 1.14 2.98
N TYR A 45 -13.15 0.31 3.68
CA TYR A 45 -12.36 0.74 4.85
C TYR A 45 -11.28 1.75 4.46
N LEU A 46 -10.55 1.48 3.37
CA LEU A 46 -9.51 2.37 2.87
C LEU A 46 -10.08 3.73 2.45
N MET A 47 -11.21 3.73 1.75
CA MET A 47 -11.95 4.93 1.37
C MET A 47 -12.47 5.69 2.58
N PHE A 48 -12.96 4.99 3.60
CA PHE A 48 -13.39 5.63 4.85
C PHE A 48 -12.20 6.33 5.54
N ILE A 49 -11.06 5.65 5.69
CA ILE A 49 -9.86 6.22 6.27
C ILE A 49 -9.40 7.45 5.47
N ARG A 50 -9.39 7.37 4.13
CA ARG A 50 -9.03 8.50 3.26
C ARG A 50 -9.97 9.68 3.45
N LYS A 51 -11.29 9.46 3.41
CA LYS A 51 -12.30 10.51 3.61
C LYS A 51 -12.19 11.15 4.99
N TYR A 52 -11.93 10.34 6.03
CA TYR A 52 -11.73 10.83 7.39
C TYR A 52 -10.47 11.70 7.49
N LEU A 53 -9.37 11.29 6.86
CA LEU A 53 -8.14 12.09 6.77
C LEU A 53 -8.40 13.43 6.06
N THR A 54 -9.09 13.43 4.92
CA THR A 54 -9.44 14.67 4.19
C THR A 54 -10.33 15.59 5.02
N ARG A 55 -11.28 15.05 5.78
CA ARG A 55 -12.22 15.85 6.58
C ARG A 55 -11.65 16.37 7.88
N TYR A 56 -10.83 15.58 8.58
CA TYR A 56 -10.40 15.87 9.95
C TYR A 56 -8.89 16.04 10.11
N GLY A 57 -8.10 15.85 9.04
CA GLY A 57 -6.64 15.99 9.06
C GLY A 57 -5.90 14.96 9.91
N ARG A 58 -6.59 13.94 10.43
CA ARG A 58 -6.05 12.91 11.31
C ARG A 58 -6.65 11.55 10.97
N ALA A 59 -5.95 10.47 11.29
CA ALA A 59 -6.48 9.13 11.08
C ALA A 59 -7.66 8.84 12.03
N PRO A 60 -8.66 8.04 11.62
CA PRO A 60 -9.73 7.60 12.52
C PRO A 60 -9.18 6.70 13.63
N ALA A 61 -9.82 6.73 14.80
CA ALA A 61 -9.61 5.70 15.82
C ALA A 61 -10.39 4.42 15.45
N GLU A 62 -10.02 3.27 16.01
CA GLU A 62 -10.76 2.01 15.80
C GLU A 62 -12.24 2.17 16.19
N SER A 63 -12.53 2.89 17.28
CA SER A 63 -13.91 3.19 17.69
C SER A 63 -14.70 4.06 16.70
N ASP A 64 -14.04 4.90 15.90
CA ASP A 64 -14.71 5.66 14.82
C ASP A 64 -15.14 4.71 13.70
N ILE A 65 -14.30 3.71 13.40
CA ILE A 65 -14.57 2.66 12.39
C ILE A 65 -15.68 1.73 12.88
N GLU A 66 -15.68 1.34 14.16
CA GLU A 66 -16.75 0.55 14.79
C GLU A 66 -18.11 1.22 14.61
N ARG A 67 -18.19 2.52 14.93
CA ARG A 67 -19.43 3.31 14.80
C ARG A 67 -19.87 3.49 13.36
N HIS A 68 -18.93 3.68 12.43
CA HIS A 68 -19.25 3.90 11.03
C HIS A 68 -19.75 2.63 10.33
N PHE A 69 -19.07 1.50 10.56
CA PHE A 69 -19.38 0.22 9.91
C PHE A 69 -20.31 -0.68 10.72
N LEU A 70 -20.69 -0.27 11.93
CA LEU A 70 -21.54 -1.03 12.87
C LEU A 70 -20.98 -2.44 13.14
N VAL A 71 -19.67 -2.50 13.36
CA VAL A 71 -18.95 -3.76 13.64
C VAL A 71 -18.32 -3.71 15.03
N SER A 72 -18.07 -4.89 15.60
CA SER A 72 -17.43 -5.02 16.91
C SER A 72 -15.94 -4.64 16.87
N ALA A 73 -15.40 -4.18 18.00
CA ALA A 73 -13.97 -3.86 18.15
C ALA A 73 -13.03 -4.99 17.68
N PRO A 74 -13.26 -6.28 18.00
CA PRO A 74 -12.43 -7.36 17.48
C PRO A 74 -12.45 -7.46 15.95
N SER A 75 -13.60 -7.21 15.32
CA SER A 75 -13.75 -7.25 13.85
C SER A 75 -12.97 -6.11 13.18
N VAL A 76 -13.03 -4.90 13.75
CA VAL A 76 -12.22 -3.77 13.28
C VAL A 76 -10.75 -4.08 13.41
N ASN A 77 -10.32 -4.57 14.57
CA ASN A 77 -8.92 -4.87 14.81
C ASN A 77 -8.40 -5.94 13.84
N GLN A 78 -9.19 -7.00 13.58
CA GLN A 78 -8.86 -8.02 12.57
C GLN A 78 -8.78 -7.43 11.15
N MET A 79 -9.71 -6.55 10.78
CA MET A 79 -9.68 -5.88 9.47
C MET A 79 -8.43 -5.00 9.33
N MET A 80 -8.09 -4.21 10.36
CA MET A 80 -6.90 -3.35 10.36
C MET A 80 -5.61 -4.17 10.26
N GLN A 81 -5.50 -5.28 10.99
CA GLN A 81 -4.37 -6.23 10.85
C GLN A 81 -4.30 -6.83 9.44
N MET A 82 -5.43 -7.15 8.83
CA MET A 82 -5.47 -7.68 7.46
C MET A 82 -4.98 -6.64 6.44
N LEU A 83 -5.45 -5.39 6.55
CA LEU A 83 -5.02 -4.29 5.67
C LEU A 83 -3.51 -4.01 5.84
N GLU A 84 -3.00 -4.08 7.07
CA GLU A 84 -1.58 -3.92 7.39
C GLU A 84 -0.72 -5.05 6.80
N ARG A 85 -1.11 -6.31 7.01
CA ARG A 85 -0.42 -7.48 6.43
C ARG A 85 -0.41 -7.47 4.90
N ARG A 86 -1.43 -6.87 4.28
CA ARG A 86 -1.51 -6.69 2.83
C ARG A 86 -0.76 -5.45 2.32
N GLY A 87 -0.14 -4.67 3.20
CA GLY A 87 0.59 -3.47 2.82
C GLY A 87 -0.29 -2.29 2.38
N PHE A 88 -1.60 -2.35 2.63
CA PHE A 88 -2.52 -1.26 2.27
C PHE A 88 -2.44 -0.09 3.24
N ILE A 89 -2.15 -0.38 4.50
CA ILE A 89 -1.94 0.60 5.55
C ILE A 89 -0.71 0.26 6.38
N THR A 90 -0.20 1.24 7.12
CA THR A 90 0.71 1.05 8.26
C THR A 90 0.09 1.66 9.50
N ARG A 91 0.30 1.04 10.67
CA ARG A 91 -0.20 1.56 11.95
C ARG A 91 0.74 1.13 13.09
N GLN A 92 0.55 1.74 14.25
CA GLN A 92 1.19 1.29 15.48
C GLN A 92 0.15 0.58 16.34
N ALA A 93 0.42 -0.68 16.69
CA ALA A 93 -0.48 -1.48 17.53
C ALA A 93 -0.72 -0.80 18.89
N GLY A 94 -1.98 -0.76 19.31
CA GLY A 94 -2.38 -0.14 20.58
C GLY A 94 -2.37 1.40 20.58
N VAL A 95 -1.90 2.05 19.52
CA VAL A 95 -1.90 3.52 19.42
C VAL A 95 -3.06 3.97 18.54
N PRO A 96 -4.08 4.65 19.12
CA PRO A 96 -5.20 5.15 18.33
C PRO A 96 -4.70 6.21 17.35
N ARG A 97 -5.35 6.30 16.19
CA ARG A 97 -5.06 7.32 15.15
C ARG A 97 -3.65 7.26 14.54
N SER A 98 -3.03 6.07 14.55
CA SER A 98 -1.71 5.84 13.94
C SER A 98 -1.79 5.32 12.48
N ALA A 99 -2.99 5.03 11.98
CA ALA A 99 -3.17 4.43 10.65
C ALA A 99 -2.82 5.41 9.52
N ARG A 100 -1.94 4.99 8.62
CA ARG A 100 -1.58 5.72 7.39
C ARG A 100 -1.82 4.83 6.18
N ILE A 101 -2.34 5.40 5.10
CA ILE A 101 -2.59 4.69 3.84
C ILE A 101 -1.28 4.63 3.06
N CYS A 102 -0.88 3.42 2.63
CA CYS A 102 0.37 3.18 1.90
C CYS A 102 0.16 2.93 0.40
N ILE A 103 -1.09 2.83 -0.06
CA ILE A 103 -1.43 2.59 -1.46
C ILE A 103 -1.92 3.85 -2.16
N ASP A 104 -1.69 3.90 -3.47
CA ASP A 104 -2.37 4.84 -4.34
C ASP A 104 -3.80 4.36 -4.61
N LEU A 105 -4.77 5.11 -4.08
CA LEU A 105 -6.21 4.87 -4.25
C LEU A 105 -6.76 5.55 -5.52
N ASP A 106 -5.95 6.37 -6.20
CA ASP A 106 -6.38 7.20 -7.33
C ASP A 106 -6.34 6.42 -8.66
N SER A 107 -5.39 5.49 -8.78
CA SER A 107 -5.17 4.62 -9.94
C SER A 107 -6.23 3.51 -10.14
N GLN A 108 -7.37 3.55 -9.44
CA GLN A 108 -8.36 2.46 -9.40
C GLN A 108 -9.74 2.82 -9.98
N THR A 109 -9.86 3.96 -10.68
CA THR A 109 -11.11 4.34 -11.39
C THR A 109 -11.16 3.73 -12.79
#